data_AF-A0A953IYM0-F1
#
_entry.id   AF-A0A953IYM0-F1
#
_cell.length_a   1.000
_cell.length_b   1.000
_cell.length_c   1.000
_cell.angle_alpha   90.00
_cell.angle_beta   90.00
_cell.angle_gamma   90.00
#
_symmetry.space_group_name_H-M   'P 1'
#
loop_
_entity.id
_entity.type
_entity.pdbx_description
1 polymer ?
#
loop_
_entity_poly.entity_id
_entity_poly.type
_entity_poly.pdbx_seq_one_letter_code
_entity_poly.pdbx_strand_id
1 'polypeptide(L)'
;MAGIDLGIRGLHFARPHLRLAHKIAAIGLAGILGAALLGAIYLVGASSQESFSAGARDAQAIYVRASSLSGLLLESRRAEKDFLLTNEMQHADKQRELAKTIESEIEILRKEASAAGKVEIAKAVEQIADGFHDYAMQFASVIEIRQRLGLKESEGLEGALRKAVQSIETRLKDFDDAPLTVTMRMMRRHEKDFMLRRDPKYGAELAK
;
A
#
# COMPACT_ATOMS: atom_id res chain seq x y z
N MET A 1 59.13 83.62 -29.55
CA MET A 1 58.46 82.33 -29.81
C MET A 1 57.28 82.24 -28.85
N ALA A 2 56.08 82.07 -29.40
CA ALA A 2 54.80 82.21 -28.72
C ALA A 2 54.39 80.92 -27.99
N GLY A 3 53.87 81.05 -26.78
CA GLY A 3 53.11 80.00 -26.09
C GLY A 3 51.64 80.09 -26.49
N ILE A 4 51.05 78.98 -26.91
CA ILE A 4 49.63 78.88 -27.29
C ILE A 4 48.91 78.14 -26.16
N ASP A 5 47.99 78.85 -25.53
CA ASP A 5 47.03 78.39 -24.53
C ASP A 5 45.86 77.66 -25.24
N LEU A 6 45.61 76.39 -24.91
CA LEU A 6 44.48 75.61 -25.45
C LEU A 6 43.33 75.57 -24.43
N GLY A 7 42.38 76.48 -24.60
CA GLY A 7 41.12 76.52 -23.85
C GLY A 7 40.20 75.33 -24.16
N ILE A 8 39.89 74.57 -23.11
CA ILE A 8 38.88 73.51 -23.11
C ILE A 8 37.49 74.14 -23.22
N ARG A 9 36.77 73.88 -24.32
CA ARG A 9 35.36 74.28 -24.50
C ARG A 9 34.43 73.23 -23.86
N GLY A 10 33.80 73.59 -22.75
CA GLY A 10 32.76 72.80 -22.11
C GLY A 10 31.46 72.78 -22.93
N LEU A 11 30.91 71.59 -23.17
CA LEU A 11 29.56 71.40 -23.70
C LEU A 11 28.52 71.78 -22.62
N HIS A 12 27.85 72.92 -22.78
CA HIS A 12 26.70 73.31 -21.96
C HIS A 12 25.44 72.55 -22.38
N PHE A 13 25.08 71.49 -21.64
CA PHE A 13 23.74 70.90 -21.72
C PHE A 13 22.73 71.84 -21.06
N ALA A 14 21.75 72.33 -21.83
CA ALA A 14 20.61 73.06 -21.32
C ALA A 14 19.78 72.16 -20.39
N ARG A 15 19.74 72.46 -19.09
CA ARG A 15 18.89 71.76 -18.12
C ARG A 15 17.52 72.43 -18.11
N PRO A 16 16.42 71.75 -18.48
CA PRO A 16 15.10 72.33 -18.38
C PRO A 16 14.79 72.72 -16.93
N HIS A 17 14.41 73.97 -16.70
CA HIS A 17 14.06 74.50 -15.38
C HIS A 17 12.66 74.02 -14.96
N LEU A 18 12.57 72.76 -14.52
CA LEU A 18 11.36 72.23 -13.90
C LEU A 18 11.08 72.95 -12.58
N ARG A 19 9.90 73.59 -12.48
CA ARG A 19 9.39 74.18 -11.23
C ARG A 19 9.39 73.11 -10.12
N LEU A 20 9.73 73.52 -8.89
CA LEU A 20 9.88 72.65 -7.72
C LEU A 20 8.69 71.67 -7.54
N ALA A 21 7.47 72.14 -7.83
CA ALA A 21 6.24 71.35 -7.78
C ALA A 21 6.26 70.10 -8.69
N HIS A 22 6.81 70.17 -9.91
CA HIS A 22 6.88 69.03 -10.82
C HIS A 22 7.87 67.95 -10.32
N LYS A 23 8.94 68.37 -9.65
CA LYS A 23 9.92 67.44 -9.06
C LYS A 23 9.32 66.69 -7.88
N ILE A 24 8.58 67.37 -7.02
CA ILE A 24 7.86 66.76 -5.89
C ILE A 24 6.77 65.81 -6.41
N ALA A 25 6.00 66.23 -7.42
CA ALA A 25 4.98 65.39 -8.04
C ALA A 25 5.58 64.12 -8.67
N ALA A 26 6.71 64.21 -9.35
CA ALA A 26 7.39 63.06 -9.96
C ALA A 26 7.85 62.00 -8.93
N ILE A 27 8.35 62.44 -7.77
CA ILE A 27 8.76 61.52 -6.68
C ILE A 27 7.54 60.79 -6.10
N GLY A 28 6.44 61.52 -5.86
CA GLY A 28 5.19 60.91 -5.39
C GLY A 28 4.63 59.88 -6.38
N LEU A 29 4.66 60.21 -7.67
CA LEU A 29 4.19 59.33 -8.75
C LEU A 29 5.08 58.08 -8.88
N ALA A 30 6.40 58.22 -8.75
CA ALA A 30 7.33 57.09 -8.73
C ALA A 30 7.09 56.17 -7.51
N GLY A 31 6.79 56.73 -6.34
CA GLY A 31 6.44 55.96 -5.14
C GLY A 31 5.15 55.16 -5.31
N ILE A 32 4.11 55.78 -5.88
CA ILE A 32 2.83 55.12 -6.19
C ILE A 32 3.04 53.99 -7.20
N LEU A 33 3.81 54.24 -8.26
CA LEU A 33 4.15 53.22 -9.27
C LEU A 33 4.91 52.05 -8.64
N GLY A 34 5.89 52.32 -7.77
CA GLY A 34 6.63 51.28 -7.05
C GLY A 34 5.74 50.44 -6.14
N ALA A 35 4.83 51.07 -5.39
CA ALA A 35 3.86 50.39 -4.55
C ALA A 35 2.88 49.53 -5.37
N ALA A 36 2.41 50.03 -6.52
CA ALA A 36 1.55 49.28 -7.43
C ALA A 36 2.28 48.04 -8.02
N LEU A 37 3.56 48.19 -8.38
CA LEU A 37 4.40 47.11 -8.89
C LEU A 37 4.62 46.02 -7.82
N LEU A 38 4.95 46.42 -6.59
CA LEU A 38 5.10 45.50 -5.45
C LEU A 38 3.79 44.79 -5.13
N GLY A 39 2.66 45.51 -5.16
CA GLY A 39 1.34 44.92 -4.98
C GLY A 39 1.01 43.86 -6.04
N ALA A 40 1.32 44.14 -7.32
CA ALA A 40 1.12 43.19 -8.41
C ALA A 40 1.98 41.93 -8.24
N ILE A 41 3.26 42.09 -7.88
CA ILE A 41 4.17 40.96 -7.61
C ILE A 41 3.68 40.14 -6.42
N TYR A 42 3.22 40.79 -5.34
CA TYR A 42 2.67 40.11 -4.18
C TYR A 42 1.42 39.29 -4.52
N LEU A 43 0.48 39.84 -5.30
CA LEU A 43 -0.74 39.14 -5.69
C LEU A 43 -0.45 37.92 -6.57
N VAL A 44 0.46 38.06 -7.54
CA VAL A 44 0.90 36.93 -8.38
C VAL A 44 1.65 35.90 -7.54
N GLY A 45 2.54 36.34 -6.65
CA GLY A 45 3.27 35.47 -5.72
C GLY A 45 2.35 34.69 -4.79
N ALA A 46 1.33 35.34 -4.21
CA ALA A 46 0.36 34.70 -3.33
C ALA A 46 -0.46 33.62 -4.05
N SER A 47 -0.96 33.91 -5.26
CA SER A 47 -1.71 32.92 -6.07
C SER A 47 -0.85 31.74 -6.54
N SER A 48 0.42 31.99 -6.84
CA SER A 48 1.39 30.95 -7.23
C SER A 48 1.73 30.05 -6.05
N GLN A 49 1.94 30.64 -4.87
CA GLN A 49 2.25 29.92 -3.63
C GLN A 49 1.12 28.96 -3.21
N GLU A 50 -0.14 29.36 -3.36
CA GLU A 50 -1.30 28.52 -3.05
C GLU A 50 -1.35 27.26 -3.91
N SER A 51 -1.05 27.38 -5.20
CA SER A 51 -1.05 26.25 -6.14
C SER A 51 0.07 25.24 -5.86
N PHE A 52 1.28 25.73 -5.59
CA PHE A 52 2.41 24.86 -5.19
C PHE A 52 2.14 24.19 -3.83
N SER A 53 1.55 24.92 -2.89
CA SER A 53 1.21 24.39 -1.56
C SER A 53 0.05 23.40 -1.61
N ALA A 54 -0.91 23.55 -2.53
CA ALA A 54 -1.98 22.58 -2.78
C ALA A 54 -1.39 21.27 -3.33
N GLY A 55 -0.58 21.34 -4.39
CA GLY A 55 0.05 20.14 -4.96
C GLY A 55 0.96 19.39 -3.97
N ALA A 56 1.68 20.10 -3.11
CA ALA A 56 2.50 19.50 -2.06
C ALA A 56 1.64 18.81 -0.97
N ARG A 57 0.52 19.41 -0.58
CA ARG A 57 -0.43 18.82 0.39
C ARG A 57 -1.06 17.54 -0.15
N ASP A 58 -1.50 17.54 -1.40
CA ASP A 58 -2.09 16.36 -2.05
C ASP A 58 -1.07 15.22 -2.16
N ALA A 59 0.16 15.54 -2.59
CA ALA A 59 1.23 14.56 -2.67
C ALA A 59 1.57 13.96 -1.29
N GLN A 60 1.60 14.78 -0.24
CA GLN A 60 1.84 14.31 1.13
C GLN A 60 0.69 13.42 1.64
N ALA A 61 -0.56 13.80 1.38
CA ALA A 61 -1.73 13.02 1.77
C ALA A 61 -1.73 11.62 1.11
N ILE A 62 -1.51 11.59 -0.21
CA ILE A 62 -1.39 10.35 -0.99
C ILE A 62 -0.25 9.49 -0.45
N TYR A 63 0.93 10.07 -0.17
CA TYR A 63 2.08 9.34 0.36
C TYR A 63 1.79 8.72 1.72
N VAL A 64 1.25 9.49 2.66
CA VAL A 64 0.94 9.00 4.02
C VAL A 64 -0.07 7.85 3.96
N ARG A 65 -1.11 7.98 3.13
CA ARG A 65 -2.11 6.92 2.98
C ARG A 65 -1.56 5.69 2.28
N ALA A 66 -0.76 5.84 1.23
CA ALA A 66 -0.08 4.72 0.58
C ALA A 66 0.86 3.97 1.54
N SER A 67 1.56 4.70 2.42
CA SER A 67 2.39 4.11 3.48
C SER A 67 1.55 3.36 4.51
N SER A 68 0.41 3.92 4.92
CA SER A 68 -0.52 3.26 5.86
C SER A 68 -1.09 1.98 5.25
N LEU A 69 -1.54 2.04 4.00
CA LEU A 69 -2.02 0.91 3.23
C LEU A 69 -0.97 -0.21 3.12
N SER A 70 0.29 0.16 2.85
CA SER A 70 1.40 -0.81 2.85
C SER A 70 1.57 -1.52 4.21
N GLY A 71 1.39 -0.79 5.31
CA GLY A 71 1.38 -1.35 6.65
C GLY A 71 0.23 -2.34 6.88
N LEU A 72 -0.99 -1.98 6.46
CA LEU A 72 -2.16 -2.84 6.57
C LEU A 72 -2.01 -4.13 5.75
N LEU A 73 -1.47 -4.05 4.53
CA LEU A 73 -1.18 -5.21 3.68
C LEU A 73 -0.19 -6.17 4.37
N LEU A 74 0.85 -5.64 5.00
CA LEU A 74 1.82 -6.44 5.76
C LEU A 74 1.19 -7.08 6.99
N GLU A 75 0.30 -6.38 7.68
CA GLU A 75 -0.41 -6.93 8.83
C GLU A 75 -1.40 -8.03 8.42
N SER A 76 -2.11 -7.84 7.31
CA SER A 76 -3.01 -8.85 6.73
C SER A 76 -2.24 -10.12 6.39
N ARG A 77 -1.08 -9.99 5.73
CA ARG A 77 -0.19 -11.11 5.43
C ARG A 77 0.35 -11.80 6.70
N ARG A 78 0.60 -11.05 7.77
CA ARG A 78 1.02 -11.64 9.05
C ARG A 78 -0.10 -12.48 9.64
N ALA A 79 -1.33 -11.94 9.69
CA ALA A 79 -2.50 -12.67 10.18
C ALA A 79 -2.78 -13.94 9.35
N GLU A 80 -2.65 -13.87 8.02
CA GLU A 80 -2.70 -15.07 7.17
C GLU A 80 -1.66 -16.12 7.60
N LYS A 81 -0.40 -15.74 7.74
CA LYS A 81 0.67 -16.68 8.10
C LYS A 81 0.44 -17.29 9.47
N ASP A 82 0.00 -16.49 10.43
CA ASP A 82 -0.33 -16.96 11.77
C ASP A 82 -1.45 -18.00 11.70
N PHE A 83 -2.52 -17.76 10.92
CA PHE A 83 -3.57 -18.76 10.67
C PHE A 83 -3.01 -20.04 10.03
N LEU A 84 -2.14 -19.94 9.03
CA LEU A 84 -1.59 -21.12 8.35
C LEU A 84 -0.66 -21.96 9.24
N LEU A 85 -0.07 -21.34 10.26
CA LEU A 85 0.82 -21.98 11.23
C LEU A 85 0.06 -22.60 12.40
N THR A 86 -0.99 -21.92 12.89
CA THR A 86 -1.70 -22.33 14.12
C THR A 86 -3.06 -22.97 13.86
N ASN A 87 -3.66 -22.74 12.68
CA ASN A 87 -5.05 -23.05 12.34
C ASN A 87 -6.09 -22.39 13.28
N GLU A 88 -5.72 -21.34 14.01
CA GLU A 88 -6.63 -20.65 14.92
C GLU A 88 -7.49 -19.60 14.19
N MET A 89 -8.81 -19.76 14.26
CA MET A 89 -9.77 -18.89 13.55
C MET A 89 -9.64 -17.40 13.88
N GLN A 90 -9.15 -17.05 15.07
CA GLN A 90 -8.92 -15.65 15.45
C GLN A 90 -8.03 -14.89 14.44
N HIS A 91 -7.05 -15.57 13.84
CA HIS A 91 -6.16 -14.97 12.84
C HIS A 91 -6.83 -14.84 11.48
N ALA A 92 -7.67 -15.80 11.09
CA ALA A 92 -8.49 -15.71 9.88
C ALA A 92 -9.50 -14.56 9.98
N ASP A 93 -10.15 -14.40 11.14
CA ASP A 93 -11.10 -13.31 11.36
C ASP A 93 -10.39 -11.96 11.41
N LYS A 94 -9.21 -11.87 12.04
CA LYS A 94 -8.37 -10.68 11.98
C LYS A 94 -8.01 -10.31 10.53
N GLN A 95 -7.61 -11.27 9.71
CA GLN A 95 -7.28 -11.05 8.31
C GLN A 95 -8.50 -10.52 7.53
N ARG A 96 -9.70 -11.05 7.77
CA ARG A 96 -10.95 -10.59 7.13
C ARG A 96 -11.29 -9.14 7.48
N GLU A 97 -11.12 -8.74 8.74
CA GLU A 97 -11.36 -7.35 9.15
C GLU A 97 -10.30 -6.39 8.56
N LEU A 98 -9.03 -6.83 8.50
CA LEU A 98 -7.99 -6.09 7.80
C LEU A 98 -8.30 -5.97 6.30
N ALA A 99 -8.83 -7.01 5.66
CA ALA A 99 -9.19 -6.98 4.24
C ALA A 99 -10.26 -5.93 3.94
N LYS A 100 -11.32 -5.85 4.74
CA LYS A 100 -12.33 -4.79 4.62
C LYS A 100 -11.72 -3.39 4.77
N THR A 101 -10.79 -3.24 5.71
CA THR A 101 -10.10 -1.97 5.96
C THR A 101 -9.21 -1.59 4.76
N ILE A 102 -8.48 -2.55 4.21
CA ILE A 102 -7.62 -2.38 3.03
C ILE A 102 -8.45 -1.98 1.81
N GLU A 103 -9.56 -2.66 1.54
CA GLU A 103 -10.46 -2.32 0.43
C GLU A 103 -10.99 -0.88 0.55
N SER A 104 -11.38 -0.46 1.76
CA SER A 104 -11.81 0.92 2.02
C SER A 104 -10.67 1.93 1.82
N GLU A 105 -9.46 1.64 2.31
CA GLU A 105 -8.30 2.53 2.18
C GLU A 105 -7.82 2.67 0.74
N ILE A 106 -7.87 1.59 -0.05
CA ILE A 106 -7.62 1.60 -1.49
C ILE A 106 -8.62 2.53 -2.20
N GLU A 107 -9.91 2.41 -1.89
CA GLU A 107 -10.94 3.24 -2.51
C GLU A 107 -10.75 4.73 -2.19
N ILE A 108 -10.40 5.06 -0.95
CA ILE A 108 -10.13 6.44 -0.54
C ILE A 108 -8.89 6.97 -1.26
N LEU A 109 -7.79 6.20 -1.29
CA LEU A 109 -6.55 6.58 -1.97
C LEU A 109 -6.77 6.81 -3.47
N ARG A 110 -7.58 5.97 -4.11
CA ARG A 110 -7.97 6.13 -5.52
C ARG A 110 -8.71 7.45 -5.77
N LYS A 111 -9.67 7.79 -4.91
CA LYS A 111 -10.43 9.05 -4.99
C LYS A 111 -9.53 10.26 -4.77
N GLU A 112 -8.67 10.23 -3.76
CA GLU A 112 -7.72 11.30 -3.46
C GLU A 112 -6.74 11.51 -4.64
N ALA A 113 -6.18 10.44 -5.19
CA ALA A 113 -5.30 10.50 -6.35
C ALA A 113 -6.01 11.07 -7.59
N SER A 114 -7.26 10.66 -7.83
CA SER A 114 -8.06 11.15 -8.96
C SER A 114 -8.41 12.63 -8.81
N ALA A 115 -8.84 13.05 -7.61
CA ALA A 115 -9.17 14.45 -7.31
C ALA A 115 -7.95 15.38 -7.44
N ALA A 116 -6.75 14.88 -7.11
CA ALA A 116 -5.49 15.60 -7.28
C ALA A 116 -4.92 15.56 -8.72
N GLY A 117 -5.67 15.01 -9.69
CA GLY A 117 -5.24 14.89 -11.08
C GLY A 117 -4.08 13.90 -11.31
N LYS A 118 -3.82 12.99 -10.37
CA LYS A 118 -2.75 11.99 -10.42
C LYS A 118 -3.25 10.69 -11.06
N VAL A 119 -3.61 10.76 -12.34
CA VAL A 119 -4.24 9.64 -13.08
C VAL A 119 -3.43 8.35 -13.04
N GLU A 120 -2.10 8.42 -13.20
CA GLU A 120 -1.23 7.23 -13.14
C GLU A 120 -1.22 6.58 -11.76
N ILE A 121 -1.29 7.38 -10.69
CA ILE A 121 -1.38 6.85 -9.32
C ILE A 121 -2.73 6.17 -9.12
N ALA A 122 -3.83 6.80 -9.53
CA ALA A 122 -5.16 6.21 -9.42
C ALA A 122 -5.25 4.88 -10.16
N LYS A 123 -4.64 4.78 -11.35
CA LYS A 123 -4.58 3.53 -12.13
C LYS A 123 -3.74 2.45 -11.45
N ALA A 124 -2.60 2.82 -10.86
CA ALA A 124 -1.79 1.87 -10.09
C ALA A 124 -2.54 1.36 -8.84
N VAL A 125 -3.30 2.24 -8.17
CA VAL A 125 -4.15 1.87 -7.03
C VAL A 125 -5.27 0.91 -7.45
N GLU A 126 -5.85 1.08 -8.63
CA GLU A 126 -6.84 0.13 -9.19
C GLU A 126 -6.23 -1.26 -9.38
N GLN A 127 -5.02 -1.35 -9.93
CA GLN A 127 -4.32 -2.64 -10.10
C GLN A 127 -4.04 -3.32 -8.76
N ILE A 128 -3.76 -2.54 -7.72
CA ILE A 128 -3.60 -3.05 -6.35
C ILE A 128 -4.96 -3.56 -5.83
N ALA A 129 -6.06 -2.85 -6.12
CA ALA A 129 -7.41 -3.26 -5.74
C ALA A 129 -7.76 -4.64 -6.30
N ASP A 130 -7.58 -4.82 -7.62
CA ASP A 130 -7.87 -6.09 -8.30
C ASP A 130 -7.02 -7.23 -7.74
N GLY A 131 -5.70 -7.01 -7.63
CA GLY A 131 -4.79 -8.02 -7.09
C GLY A 131 -5.05 -8.36 -5.62
N PHE A 132 -5.46 -7.39 -4.81
CA PHE A 132 -5.82 -7.62 -3.41
C PHE A 132 -7.14 -8.37 -3.29
N HIS A 133 -8.13 -8.07 -4.13
CA HIS A 133 -9.42 -8.76 -4.14
C HIS A 133 -9.24 -10.25 -4.46
N ASP A 134 -8.48 -10.57 -5.51
CA ASP A 134 -8.14 -11.95 -5.87
C ASP A 134 -7.40 -12.67 -4.75
N TYR A 135 -6.42 -11.99 -4.13
CA TYR A 135 -5.69 -12.50 -2.97
C TYR A 135 -6.62 -12.83 -1.80
N ALA A 136 -7.53 -11.92 -1.44
CA ALA A 136 -8.47 -12.12 -0.33
C ALA A 136 -9.43 -13.28 -0.60
N MET A 137 -9.92 -13.41 -1.84
CA MET A 137 -10.76 -14.55 -2.25
C MET A 137 -10.02 -15.89 -2.15
N GLN A 138 -8.77 -15.95 -2.64
CA GLN A 138 -7.96 -17.17 -2.56
C GLN A 138 -7.73 -17.57 -1.10
N PHE A 139 -7.41 -16.61 -0.24
CA PHE A 139 -7.22 -16.91 1.18
C PHE A 139 -8.52 -17.37 1.86
N ALA A 140 -9.67 -16.80 1.50
CA ALA A 140 -10.97 -17.28 1.97
C ALA A 140 -11.19 -18.75 1.60
N SER A 141 -10.84 -19.16 0.37
CA SER A 141 -10.88 -20.57 -0.05
C SER A 141 -9.94 -21.45 0.78
N VAL A 142 -8.74 -20.97 1.09
CA VAL A 142 -7.81 -21.70 1.97
C VAL A 142 -8.40 -21.90 3.37
N ILE A 143 -9.06 -20.88 3.94
CA ILE A 143 -9.75 -21.00 5.23
C ILE A 143 -10.82 -22.10 5.17
N GLU A 144 -11.65 -22.11 4.13
CA GLU A 144 -12.69 -23.15 3.96
C GLU A 144 -12.11 -24.55 3.83
N ILE A 145 -11.04 -24.72 3.03
CA ILE A 145 -10.36 -25.99 2.86
C ILE A 145 -9.79 -26.47 4.20
N ARG A 146 -9.18 -25.57 4.99
CA ARG A 146 -8.64 -25.89 6.31
C ARG A 146 -9.73 -26.31 7.30
N GLN A 147 -10.87 -25.64 7.29
CA GLN A 147 -12.00 -26.03 8.13
C GLN A 147 -12.56 -27.40 7.76
N ARG A 148 -12.67 -27.69 6.46
CA ARG A 148 -13.11 -29.01 5.98
C ARG A 148 -12.12 -30.11 6.35
N LEU A 149 -10.82 -29.85 6.19
CA LEU A 149 -9.78 -30.79 6.60
C LEU A 149 -9.85 -31.07 8.11
N GLY A 150 -10.08 -30.03 8.91
CA GLY A 150 -10.13 -30.06 10.36
C GLY A 150 -9.09 -29.08 10.93
N LEU A 151 -9.53 -28.18 11.82
CA LEU A 151 -8.61 -27.23 12.48
C LEU A 151 -7.82 -27.90 13.62
N LYS A 152 -8.32 -29.05 14.09
CA LYS A 152 -7.70 -29.91 15.11
C LYS A 152 -7.75 -31.36 14.64
N GLU A 153 -6.86 -32.19 15.19
CA GLU A 153 -6.72 -33.60 14.82
C GLU A 153 -7.99 -34.45 15.01
N SER A 154 -8.93 -33.99 15.83
CA SER A 154 -10.20 -34.69 16.12
C SER A 154 -11.39 -34.18 15.32
N GLU A 155 -11.19 -33.15 14.49
CA GLU A 155 -12.23 -32.45 13.73
C GLU A 155 -12.08 -32.72 12.22
N GLY A 156 -13.12 -32.39 11.45
CA GLY A 156 -13.09 -32.46 9.99
C GLY A 156 -12.82 -33.85 9.41
N LEU A 157 -12.26 -33.86 8.20
CA LEU A 157 -11.87 -35.07 7.47
C LEU A 157 -10.77 -35.85 8.21
N GLU A 158 -9.82 -35.19 8.85
CA GLU A 158 -8.75 -35.85 9.64
C GLU A 158 -9.34 -36.62 10.83
N GLY A 159 -10.26 -36.01 11.57
CA GLY A 159 -10.95 -36.67 12.69
C GLY A 159 -11.79 -37.87 12.23
N ALA A 160 -12.48 -37.75 11.09
CA ALA A 160 -13.25 -38.85 10.50
C ALA A 160 -12.35 -40.04 10.11
N LEU A 161 -11.22 -39.75 9.45
CA LEU A 161 -10.22 -40.76 9.10
C LEU A 161 -9.68 -41.46 10.35
N ARG A 162 -9.32 -40.70 11.40
CA ARG A 162 -8.80 -41.26 12.65
C ARG A 162 -9.79 -42.22 13.32
N LYS A 163 -11.07 -41.84 13.37
CA LYS A 163 -12.15 -42.70 13.90
C LYS A 163 -12.34 -43.97 13.09
N ALA A 164 -12.31 -43.87 11.77
CA ALA A 164 -12.43 -45.03 10.88
C ALA A 164 -11.30 -46.03 11.14
N VAL A 165 -10.05 -45.55 11.22
CA VAL A 165 -8.93 -46.44 11.49
C VAL A 165 -8.96 -47.00 12.91
N GLN A 166 -9.33 -46.22 13.92
CA GLN A 166 -9.52 -46.76 15.28
C GLN A 166 -10.56 -47.88 15.33
N SER A 167 -11.63 -47.78 14.53
CA SER A 167 -12.63 -48.85 14.41
C SER A 167 -12.03 -50.12 13.81
N ILE A 168 -11.22 -49.98 12.75
CA ILE A 168 -10.51 -51.10 12.11
C ILE A 168 -9.52 -51.74 13.09
N GLU A 169 -8.68 -50.93 13.75
CA GLU A 169 -7.71 -51.38 14.75
C GLU A 169 -8.38 -52.10 15.93
N THR A 170 -9.57 -51.67 16.33
CA THR A 170 -10.33 -52.32 17.41
C THR A 170 -10.84 -53.68 16.95
N ARG A 171 -11.49 -53.76 15.79
CA ARG A 171 -11.97 -55.04 15.23
C ARG A 171 -10.82 -56.01 15.00
N LEU A 172 -9.66 -55.51 14.54
CA LEU A 172 -8.51 -56.35 14.26
C LEU A 172 -7.90 -56.96 15.52
N LYS A 173 -8.06 -56.35 16.71
CA LYS A 173 -7.64 -56.98 17.98
C LYS A 173 -8.46 -58.22 18.32
N ASP A 174 -9.70 -58.30 17.83
CA ASP A 174 -10.56 -59.46 18.03
C ASP A 174 -10.15 -60.64 17.13
N PHE A 175 -9.30 -60.40 16.12
CA PHE A 175 -8.74 -61.41 15.22
C PHE A 175 -7.24 -61.59 15.48
N ASP A 176 -6.80 -62.77 15.91
CA ASP A 176 -5.38 -63.08 16.15
C ASP A 176 -4.60 -63.32 14.83
N ASP A 177 -4.68 -62.36 13.90
CA ASP A 177 -4.05 -62.41 12.58
C ASP A 177 -2.87 -61.42 12.51
N ALA A 178 -1.66 -61.98 12.70
CA ALA A 178 -0.42 -61.23 12.66
C ALA A 178 -0.14 -60.58 11.29
N PRO A 179 -0.31 -61.26 10.13
CA PRO A 179 -0.21 -60.64 8.81
C PRO A 179 -1.09 -59.39 8.62
N LEU A 180 -2.39 -59.47 8.96
CA LEU A 180 -3.31 -58.33 8.83
C LEU A 180 -2.88 -57.16 9.72
N THR A 181 -2.40 -57.45 10.93
CA THR A 181 -1.89 -56.44 11.88
C THR A 181 -0.66 -55.72 11.33
N VAL A 182 0.25 -56.43 10.67
CA VAL A 182 1.44 -55.84 10.03
C VAL A 182 1.02 -54.91 8.88
N THR A 183 0.13 -55.36 8.00
CA THR A 183 -0.37 -54.56 6.87
C THR A 183 -1.05 -53.28 7.36
N MET A 184 -1.90 -53.37 8.38
CA MET A 184 -2.56 -52.21 8.98
C MET A 184 -1.54 -51.19 9.52
N ARG A 185 -0.47 -51.64 10.20
CA ARG A 185 0.59 -50.77 10.71
C ARG A 185 1.41 -50.11 9.59
N MET A 186 1.58 -50.79 8.46
CA MET A 186 2.24 -50.22 7.28
C MET A 186 1.39 -49.15 6.60
N MET A 187 0.10 -49.39 6.39
CA MET A 187 -0.83 -48.38 5.86
C MET A 187 -0.85 -47.13 6.74
N ARG A 188 -0.89 -47.29 8.07
CA ARG A 188 -0.77 -46.19 9.05
C ARG A 188 0.54 -45.40 8.94
N ARG A 189 1.65 -46.05 8.56
CA ARG A 189 2.94 -45.38 8.35
C ARG A 189 2.86 -44.50 7.10
N HIS A 190 2.40 -45.04 5.98
CA HIS A 190 2.23 -44.28 4.73
C HIS A 190 1.24 -43.12 4.90
N GLU A 191 0.13 -43.32 5.62
CA GLU A 191 -0.84 -42.27 5.99
C GLU A 191 -0.14 -41.12 6.73
N LYS A 192 0.64 -41.44 7.77
CA LYS A 192 1.37 -40.43 8.56
C LYS A 192 2.45 -39.72 7.76
N ASP A 193 3.20 -40.45 6.94
CA ASP A 193 4.22 -39.86 6.07
C ASP A 193 3.59 -38.91 5.04
N PHE A 194 2.43 -39.27 4.48
CA PHE A 194 1.66 -38.39 3.61
C PHE A 194 1.21 -37.12 4.32
N MET A 195 0.63 -37.22 5.53
CA MET A 195 0.16 -36.03 6.27
C MET A 195 1.31 -35.10 6.69
N LEU A 196 2.45 -35.66 7.12
CA LEU A 196 3.61 -34.89 7.57
C LEU A 196 4.32 -34.19 6.41
N ARG A 197 4.49 -34.88 5.28
CA ARG A 197 5.29 -34.39 4.15
C ARG A 197 4.45 -33.71 3.07
N ARG A 198 3.15 -33.99 3.03
CA ARG A 198 2.20 -33.53 2.00
C ARG A 198 2.68 -33.83 0.58
N ASP A 199 3.48 -34.89 0.43
CA ASP A 199 4.05 -35.32 -0.85
C ASP A 199 3.15 -36.42 -1.45
N PRO A 200 2.60 -36.22 -2.66
CA PRO A 200 1.73 -37.20 -3.35
C PRO A 200 2.33 -38.60 -3.47
N LYS A 201 3.65 -38.75 -3.46
CA LYS A 201 4.34 -40.05 -3.49
C LYS A 201 3.84 -40.99 -2.40
N TYR A 202 3.67 -40.50 -1.17
CA TYR A 202 3.21 -41.32 -0.03
C TYR A 202 1.73 -41.69 -0.15
N GLY A 203 0.93 -40.86 -0.82
CA GLY A 203 -0.45 -41.19 -1.17
C GLY A 203 -0.52 -42.37 -2.14
N ALA A 204 0.41 -42.44 -3.10
CA ALA A 204 0.48 -43.57 -4.03
C ALA A 204 0.96 -44.88 -3.36
N GLU A 205 1.72 -44.78 -2.26
CA GLU A 205 2.15 -45.94 -1.47
C GLU A 205 1.02 -46.56 -0.64
N LEU A 206 -0.05 -45.81 -0.34
CA LEU A 206 -1.27 -46.35 0.31
C LEU A 206 -2.08 -47.27 -0.61
N ALA A 207 -1.90 -47.18 -1.93
CA ALA A 207 -2.64 -47.96 -2.91
C ALA A 207 -1.97 -49.30 -3.28
N LYS A 208 -0.83 -49.62 -2.64
CA LYS A 208 -0.05 -50.84 -2.85
C LYS A 208 -0.22 -51.80 -1.66
#